data_AF-A0A3M1U3U9-F1
#
_entry.id   AF-A0A3M1U3U9-F1
#
_cell.length_a   1.000
_cell.length_b   1.000
_cell.length_c   1.000
_cell.angle_alpha   90.00
_cell.angle_beta   90.00
_cell.angle_gamma   90.00
#
_symmetry.space_group_name_H-M   'P 1'
#
loop_
_entity.id
_entity.type
_entity.pdbx_description
1 polymer ?
#
loop_
_entity_poly.entity_id
_entity_poly.type
_entity_poly.pdbx_seq_one_letter_code
_entity_poly.pdbx_strand_id
1 'polypeptide(L)'
;GVASLRVAPSLGELIPAAEAQANWSRVSLVLTLLTVALLWFARDSRRSRFAWGLASSAAALFLLGLHNGLNPTAPAGLYKEDNFLLSRLKGHSVAVVNDSWSLLQPAQGVIAPPNSLLPYRIATADGYDSIILKITKQRLDEVNRGDSAPAANGNMLFVKPPVWEDGLERLCVDYVLSDQPTDMPVAYEEDGVYVYKVGTGNNYPVVKATATTLVLDEDHPKAIVFKSYLPPGWTPVGDGEYVYEPRGFRLGLLLAFVGIVGVFGISLRHRAQQS
;
A
#
# COMPACT_ATOMS: atom_id res chain seq x y z
N GLY A 1 34.47 9.95 19.67
CA GLY A 1 34.90 9.41 18.38
C GLY A 1 34.40 10.36 17.31
N VAL A 2 35.28 10.79 16.40
CA VAL A 2 34.93 11.76 15.34
C VAL A 2 33.97 11.06 14.37
N ALA A 3 32.71 11.46 14.39
CA ALA A 3 31.72 11.03 13.42
C ALA A 3 32.14 11.56 12.05
N SER A 4 32.47 10.66 11.13
CA SER A 4 32.72 11.01 9.74
C SER A 4 31.41 11.47 9.11
N LEU A 5 31.23 12.79 8.96
CA LEU A 5 30.23 13.37 8.07
C LEU A 5 30.50 12.81 6.66
N ARG A 6 29.73 11.80 6.23
CA ARG A 6 29.67 11.46 4.82
C ARG A 6 28.84 12.52 4.14
N VAL A 7 29.51 13.31 3.31
CA VAL A 7 28.93 14.32 2.44
C VAL A 7 27.89 13.61 1.56
N ALA A 8 26.67 14.16 1.52
CA ALA A 8 25.60 13.72 0.62
C ALA A 8 26.14 13.49 -0.81
N PRO A 9 25.61 12.49 -1.56
CA PRO A 9 26.08 12.20 -2.91
C PRO A 9 26.15 13.50 -3.71
N SER A 10 27.33 13.76 -4.28
CA SER A 10 27.56 15.00 -5.03
C SER A 10 26.58 15.06 -6.20
N LEU A 11 26.15 16.28 -6.59
CA LEU A 11 25.23 16.52 -7.71
C LEU A 11 25.60 15.73 -9.00
N GLY A 12 26.85 15.30 -9.17
CA GLY A 12 27.32 14.44 -10.26
C GLY A 12 26.79 13.00 -10.27
N GLU A 13 26.32 12.44 -9.15
CA GLU A 13 25.75 11.08 -9.08
C GLU A 13 24.23 11.05 -9.32
N LEU A 14 23.55 12.20 -9.21
CA LEU A 14 22.11 12.34 -9.47
C LEU A 14 21.79 12.52 -10.97
N ILE A 15 22.77 13.00 -11.75
CA ILE A 15 22.61 13.25 -13.20
C ILE A 15 22.41 11.95 -14.01
N PRO A 16 23.16 10.85 -13.79
CA PRO A 16 22.97 9.59 -14.51
C PRO A 16 21.60 8.95 -14.24
N ALA A 17 21.06 9.09 -13.02
CA ALA A 17 19.74 8.56 -12.66
C ALA A 17 18.62 9.34 -13.36
N ALA A 18 18.72 10.67 -13.42
CA ALA A 18 17.77 11.52 -14.15
C ALA A 18 17.83 11.28 -15.68
N GLU A 19 19.02 11.05 -16.23
CA GLU A 19 19.19 10.71 -17.66
C GLU A 19 18.66 9.30 -17.98
N ALA A 20 18.89 8.30 -17.11
CA ALA A 20 18.32 6.97 -17.26
C ALA A 20 16.78 7.03 -17.24
N GLN A 21 16.19 7.83 -16.35
CA GLN A 21 14.75 8.01 -16.23
C GLN A 21 14.11 8.74 -17.43
N ALA A 22 14.79 9.75 -17.97
CA ALA A 22 14.37 10.43 -19.20
C ALA A 22 14.40 9.50 -20.42
N ASN A 23 15.28 8.49 -20.43
CA ASN A 23 15.31 7.49 -21.50
C ASN A 23 14.16 6.48 -21.39
N TRP A 24 13.74 6.10 -20.18
CA TRP A 24 12.62 5.16 -19.99
C TRP A 24 11.25 5.74 -20.37
N SER A 25 10.99 7.02 -20.08
CA SER A 25 9.74 7.68 -20.48
C SER A 25 9.63 7.75 -22.01
N ARG A 26 10.74 8.06 -22.70
CA ARG A 26 10.84 8.03 -24.17
C ARG A 26 10.59 6.63 -24.74
N VAL A 27 11.14 5.59 -24.12
CA VAL A 27 10.90 4.20 -24.52
C VAL A 27 9.43 3.80 -24.33
N SER A 28 8.81 4.15 -23.20
CA SER A 28 7.39 3.83 -22.94
C SER A 28 6.43 4.52 -23.93
N LEU A 29 6.73 5.78 -24.29
CA LEU A 29 5.94 6.53 -25.26
C LEU A 29 6.06 5.92 -26.66
N VAL A 30 7.28 5.55 -27.07
CA VAL A 30 7.54 4.89 -28.36
C VAL A 30 6.82 3.55 -28.44
N LEU A 31 6.85 2.74 -27.37
CA LEU A 31 6.15 1.45 -27.30
C LEU A 31 4.62 1.59 -27.29
N THR A 32 4.09 2.62 -26.63
CA THR A 32 2.65 2.92 -26.63
C THR A 32 2.18 3.34 -28.02
N LEU A 33 2.93 4.24 -28.68
CA LEU A 33 2.65 4.65 -30.06
C LEU A 33 2.74 3.47 -31.04
N LEU A 34 3.73 2.57 -30.86
CA LEU A 34 3.84 1.32 -31.61
C LEU A 34 2.63 0.41 -31.40
N THR A 35 2.14 0.27 -30.17
CA THR A 35 0.97 -0.55 -29.85
C THR A 35 -0.31 0.03 -30.49
N VAL A 36 -0.51 1.35 -30.42
CA VAL A 36 -1.64 2.03 -31.07
C VAL A 36 -1.57 1.89 -32.59
N ALA A 37 -0.38 2.05 -33.18
CA ALA A 37 -0.17 1.84 -34.61
C ALA A 37 -0.47 0.39 -35.02
N LEU A 38 -0.05 -0.60 -34.24
CA LEU A 38 -0.33 -2.02 -34.48
C LEU A 38 -1.82 -2.35 -34.37
N LEU A 39 -2.54 -1.77 -33.40
CA LEU A 39 -3.99 -1.90 -33.26
C LEU A 39 -4.75 -1.24 -34.43
N TRP A 40 -4.26 -0.10 -34.93
CA TRP A 40 -4.81 0.55 -36.12
C TRP A 40 -4.58 -0.29 -37.39
N PHE A 41 -3.40 -0.89 -37.55
CA PHE A 41 -3.10 -1.83 -38.63
C PHE A 41 -3.86 -3.17 -38.51
N ALA A 42 -4.19 -3.61 -37.30
CA ALA A 42 -4.98 -4.83 -37.06
C ALA A 42 -6.46 -4.70 -37.45
N ARG A 43 -6.95 -3.48 -37.70
CA ARG A 43 -8.31 -3.22 -38.18
C ARG A 43 -8.54 -3.73 -39.61
N ASP A 44 -7.48 -3.96 -40.39
CA ASP A 44 -7.57 -4.53 -41.74
C ASP A 44 -7.43 -6.07 -41.72
N SER A 45 -8.55 -6.75 -41.96
CA SER A 45 -8.84 -8.13 -41.53
C SER A 45 -7.95 -9.24 -42.12
N ARG A 46 -7.17 -8.99 -43.17
CA ARG A 46 -6.29 -10.01 -43.78
C ARG A 46 -4.85 -10.01 -43.26
N ARG A 47 -4.39 -8.94 -42.58
CA ARG A 47 -3.04 -8.85 -41.97
C ARG A 47 -3.06 -8.98 -40.45
N SER A 48 -4.22 -9.27 -39.85
CA SER A 48 -4.45 -9.14 -38.41
C SER A 48 -3.60 -10.08 -37.55
N ARG A 49 -3.30 -11.31 -37.99
CA ARG A 49 -2.56 -12.30 -37.16
C ARG A 49 -1.11 -11.88 -36.87
N PHE A 50 -0.43 -11.26 -37.82
CA PHE A 50 0.96 -10.79 -37.62
C PHE A 50 1.00 -9.55 -36.72
N ALA A 51 0.06 -8.62 -36.88
CA ALA A 51 -0.06 -7.44 -36.03
C ALA A 51 -0.36 -7.82 -34.56
N TRP A 52 -1.24 -8.80 -34.34
CA TRP A 52 -1.49 -9.35 -33.00
C TRP A 52 -0.23 -10.00 -32.40
N GLY A 53 0.52 -10.78 -33.18
CA GLY A 53 1.78 -11.37 -32.71
C GLY A 53 2.82 -10.34 -32.28
N LEU A 54 2.96 -9.25 -33.05
CA LEU A 54 3.90 -8.17 -32.71
C LEU A 54 3.44 -7.35 -31.49
N ALA A 55 2.13 -7.05 -31.39
CA ALA A 55 1.56 -6.35 -30.25
C ALA A 55 1.68 -7.17 -28.95
N SER A 56 1.39 -8.47 -29.01
CA SER A 56 1.56 -9.38 -27.88
C SER A 56 3.04 -9.52 -27.49
N SER A 57 3.97 -9.54 -28.45
CA SER A 57 5.41 -9.60 -28.17
C SER A 57 5.92 -8.30 -27.55
N ALA A 58 5.46 -7.14 -28.03
CA ALA A 58 5.80 -5.84 -27.45
C ALA A 58 5.24 -5.71 -26.02
N ALA A 59 4.00 -6.15 -25.80
CA ALA A 59 3.40 -6.21 -24.47
C ALA A 59 4.14 -7.19 -23.54
N ALA A 60 4.52 -8.36 -24.03
CA ALA A 60 5.29 -9.34 -23.27
C ALA A 60 6.69 -8.81 -22.92
N LEU A 61 7.40 -8.17 -23.86
CA LEU A 61 8.69 -7.54 -23.60
C LEU A 61 8.57 -6.36 -22.63
N PHE A 62 7.49 -5.59 -22.70
CA PHE A 62 7.18 -4.54 -21.73
C PHE A 62 6.97 -5.12 -20.33
N LEU A 63 6.16 -6.18 -20.21
CA LEU A 63 5.91 -6.87 -18.95
C LEU A 63 7.16 -7.59 -18.39
N LEU A 64 7.99 -8.18 -19.26
CA LEU A 64 9.27 -8.78 -18.89
C LEU A 64 10.29 -7.72 -18.48
N GLY A 65 10.26 -6.56 -19.11
CA GLY A 65 10.99 -5.37 -18.67
C GLY A 65 10.62 -5.05 -17.24
N LEU A 66 9.31 -4.86 -16.98
CA LEU A 66 8.70 -4.62 -15.65
C LEU A 66 9.07 -5.67 -14.59
N HIS A 67 9.34 -6.92 -15.00
CA HIS A 67 9.64 -8.03 -14.09
C HIS A 67 11.02 -7.93 -13.40
N ASN A 68 11.98 -7.17 -13.94
CA ASN A 68 13.34 -7.04 -13.39
C ASN A 68 13.47 -6.00 -12.25
N GLY A 69 12.46 -5.88 -11.36
CA GLY A 69 12.56 -5.07 -10.14
C GLY A 69 12.27 -3.57 -10.33
N LEU A 70 11.33 -3.21 -11.20
CA LEU A 70 11.06 -1.83 -11.58
C LEU A 70 10.06 -1.13 -10.64
N ASN A 71 10.55 -0.68 -9.49
CA ASN A 71 10.25 0.70 -9.13
C ASN A 71 11.42 1.57 -9.61
N PRO A 72 11.31 2.26 -10.77
CA PRO A 72 12.41 3.06 -11.33
C PRO A 72 12.82 4.23 -10.44
N THR A 73 12.06 4.53 -9.37
CA THR A 73 12.40 5.58 -8.41
C THR A 73 12.95 5.07 -7.08
N ALA A 74 12.89 3.77 -6.82
CA ALA A 74 13.49 3.22 -5.61
C ALA A 74 15.02 3.13 -5.73
N PRO A 75 15.77 3.20 -4.62
CA PRO A 75 17.19 2.88 -4.60
C PRO A 75 17.48 1.53 -5.27
N ALA A 76 18.51 1.49 -6.12
CA ALA A 76 18.86 0.30 -6.87
C ALA A 76 19.25 -0.85 -5.93
N GLY A 77 18.52 -1.97 -5.98
CA GLY A 77 18.80 -3.16 -5.17
C GLY A 77 17.89 -3.35 -3.95
N LEU A 78 17.05 -2.37 -3.61
CA LEU A 78 16.13 -2.46 -2.47
C LEU A 78 15.19 -3.68 -2.55
N TYR A 79 14.76 -4.04 -3.76
CA TYR A 79 13.79 -5.11 -4.01
C TYR A 79 14.40 -6.46 -4.41
N LYS A 80 15.71 -6.66 -4.24
CA LYS A 80 16.30 -7.98 -4.49
C LYS A 80 15.89 -8.96 -3.39
N GLU A 81 15.68 -10.23 -3.74
CA GLU A 81 15.26 -11.26 -2.76
C GLU A 81 16.29 -11.46 -1.63
N ASP A 82 17.56 -11.15 -1.90
CA ASP A 82 18.68 -11.19 -0.96
C ASP A 82 18.94 -9.84 -0.25
N ASN A 83 18.06 -8.85 -0.43
CA ASN A 83 18.20 -7.55 0.22
C ASN A 83 18.17 -7.72 1.75
N PHE A 84 19.23 -7.22 2.41
CA PHE A 84 19.44 -7.40 3.84
C PHE A 84 18.31 -6.74 4.65
N LEU A 85 17.96 -5.50 4.34
CA LEU A 85 16.85 -4.77 4.96
C LEU A 85 15.52 -5.54 4.86
N LEU A 86 15.13 -6.02 3.68
CA LEU A 86 13.87 -6.77 3.51
C LEU A 86 13.84 -8.07 4.35
N SER A 87 14.98 -8.76 4.44
CA SER A 87 15.08 -9.97 5.26
C SER A 87 14.87 -9.70 6.76
N ARG A 88 15.29 -8.51 7.23
CA ARG A 88 15.16 -8.07 8.64
C ARG A 88 13.77 -7.59 8.99
N LEU A 89 13.04 -7.03 8.03
CA LEU A 89 11.67 -6.54 8.23
C LEU A 89 10.61 -7.64 8.11
N LYS A 90 10.98 -8.82 7.62
CA LYS A 90 10.04 -9.93 7.46
C LYS A 90 9.41 -10.33 8.79
N GLY A 91 8.08 -10.38 8.84
CA GLY A 91 7.32 -10.68 10.05
C GLY A 91 7.12 -9.48 10.97
N HIS A 92 7.55 -8.29 10.55
CA HIS A 92 7.30 -7.04 11.24
C HIS A 92 6.30 -6.16 10.49
N SER A 93 5.74 -5.22 11.24
CA SER A 93 4.89 -4.14 10.75
C SER A 93 5.73 -2.87 10.54
N VAL A 94 5.49 -2.18 9.43
CA VAL A 94 6.35 -1.10 8.97
C VAL A 94 5.53 0.12 8.58
N ALA A 95 6.00 1.31 8.92
CA ALA A 95 5.54 2.56 8.33
C ALA A 95 6.56 3.03 7.29
N VAL A 96 6.14 3.31 6.06
CA VAL A 96 7.01 3.93 5.07
C VAL A 96 6.70 5.42 4.99
N VAL A 97 7.72 6.25 5.19
CA VAL A 97 7.60 7.70 5.10
C VAL A 97 7.67 8.09 3.64
N ASN A 98 6.59 8.66 3.13
CA ASN A 98 6.46 9.16 1.77
C ASN A 98 5.75 10.52 1.82
N ASP A 99 6.32 11.56 1.20
CA ASP A 99 5.70 12.89 1.22
C ASP A 99 4.69 13.07 0.08
N SER A 100 5.12 12.78 -1.15
CA SER A 100 4.35 13.07 -2.34
C SER A 100 4.33 11.91 -3.33
N TRP A 101 3.25 11.87 -4.14
CA TRP A 101 3.14 10.99 -5.28
C TRP A 101 2.34 11.67 -6.37
N SER A 102 2.79 11.50 -7.61
CA SER A 102 2.13 12.03 -8.80
C SER A 102 1.99 10.94 -9.85
N LEU A 103 0.88 10.96 -10.60
CA LEU A 103 0.72 10.11 -11.77
C LEU A 103 1.57 10.59 -12.96
N LEU A 104 1.91 11.88 -12.95
CA LEU A 104 2.62 12.54 -14.06
C LEU A 104 4.13 12.62 -13.82
N GLN A 105 4.56 12.47 -12.57
CA GLN A 105 5.96 12.56 -12.18
C GLN A 105 6.29 11.37 -11.28
N PRO A 106 7.35 10.61 -11.60
CA PRO A 106 7.82 9.57 -10.70
C PRO A 106 8.20 10.20 -9.35
N ALA A 107 7.72 9.62 -8.27
CA ALA A 107 7.97 10.14 -6.93
C ALA A 107 9.45 9.91 -6.57
N GLN A 108 10.23 10.98 -6.54
CA GLN A 108 11.63 10.95 -6.13
C GLN A 108 11.71 10.66 -4.62
N GLY A 109 12.68 9.85 -4.21
CA GLY A 109 12.87 9.50 -2.79
C GLY A 109 11.87 8.49 -2.23
N VAL A 110 10.98 7.92 -3.05
CA VAL A 110 10.04 6.89 -2.58
C VAL A 110 10.76 5.57 -2.33
N ILE A 111 10.90 5.24 -1.06
CA ILE A 111 11.54 4.02 -0.57
C ILE A 111 10.69 2.81 -0.92
N ALA A 112 9.40 2.89 -0.59
CA ALA A 112 8.45 1.86 -0.93
C ALA A 112 7.12 2.45 -1.36
N PRO A 113 6.76 2.31 -2.66
CA PRO A 113 5.42 2.61 -3.11
C PRO A 113 4.41 1.76 -2.33
N PRO A 114 3.17 2.24 -2.19
CA PRO A 114 2.10 1.45 -1.62
C PRO A 114 2.04 0.02 -2.19
N ASN A 115 1.89 -0.95 -1.28
CA ASN A 115 1.84 -2.39 -1.56
C ASN A 115 3.12 -3.02 -2.16
N SER A 116 4.21 -2.27 -2.36
CA SER A 116 5.46 -2.85 -2.89
C SER A 116 6.10 -3.86 -1.94
N LEU A 117 5.78 -3.77 -0.65
CA LEU A 117 6.29 -4.66 0.40
C LEU A 117 5.44 -5.95 0.58
N LEU A 118 4.28 -6.03 -0.09
CA LEU A 118 3.36 -7.17 -0.01
C LEU A 118 4.01 -8.51 -0.43
N PRO A 119 4.80 -8.62 -1.52
CA PRO A 119 5.44 -9.87 -1.91
C PRO A 119 6.37 -10.45 -0.84
N TYR A 120 6.93 -9.58 0.01
CA TYR A 120 7.84 -9.95 1.10
C TYR A 120 7.12 -10.28 2.40
N ARG A 121 5.77 -10.20 2.41
CA ARG A 121 4.92 -10.40 3.59
C ARG A 121 5.28 -9.46 4.74
N ILE A 122 5.66 -8.23 4.41
CA ILE A 122 5.87 -7.16 5.37
C ILE A 122 4.58 -6.36 5.42
N ALA A 123 3.99 -6.25 6.61
CA ALA A 123 2.75 -5.49 6.79
C ALA A 123 3.08 -3.99 6.84
N THR A 124 2.29 -3.17 6.15
CA THR A 124 2.50 -1.72 6.11
C THR A 124 1.34 -0.96 6.76
N ALA A 125 1.63 0.14 7.47
CA ALA A 125 0.60 1.06 7.98
C ALA A 125 0.08 2.02 6.91
N ASP A 126 0.92 2.30 5.92
CA ASP A 126 0.58 2.96 4.66
C ASP A 126 0.11 1.94 3.62
N GLY A 127 -0.49 2.39 2.52
CA GLY A 127 -0.97 1.47 1.50
C GLY A 127 -1.85 2.07 0.42
N TYR A 128 -2.20 1.20 -0.53
CA TYR A 128 -3.12 1.49 -1.62
C TYR A 128 -4.22 0.45 -1.59
N ASP A 129 -5.47 0.91 -1.49
CA ASP A 129 -6.61 0.03 -1.66
C ASP A 129 -7.71 0.76 -2.42
N SER A 130 -8.42 0.02 -3.27
CA SER A 130 -9.68 0.44 -3.85
C SER A 130 -10.71 0.84 -2.79
N ILE A 131 -10.62 0.27 -1.59
CA ILE A 131 -11.50 0.55 -0.46
C ILE A 131 -10.67 0.76 0.80
N ILE A 132 -10.41 2.02 1.13
CA ILE A 132 -9.83 2.40 2.42
C ILE A 132 -10.98 2.62 3.41
N LEU A 133 -10.90 1.96 4.57
CA LEU A 133 -11.84 2.21 5.65
C LEU A 133 -11.68 3.65 6.16
N LYS A 134 -12.81 4.35 6.35
CA LYS A 134 -12.85 5.72 6.90
C LYS A 134 -12.01 5.86 8.18
N ILE A 135 -12.08 4.86 9.06
CA ILE A 135 -11.34 4.87 10.32
C ILE A 135 -9.83 4.76 10.11
N THR A 136 -9.36 3.98 9.14
CA THR A 136 -7.93 3.88 8.79
C THR A 136 -7.41 5.23 8.30
N LYS A 137 -8.15 5.86 7.39
CA LYS A 137 -7.82 7.21 6.90
C LYS A 137 -7.78 8.23 8.05
N GLN A 138 -8.81 8.29 8.88
CA GLN A 138 -8.87 9.24 10.00
C GLN A 138 -7.70 9.06 10.97
N ARG A 139 -7.32 7.82 11.29
CA ARG A 139 -6.16 7.55 12.15
C ARG A 139 -4.87 8.05 11.55
N LEU A 140 -4.65 7.77 10.27
CA LEU A 140 -3.43 8.20 9.61
C LEU A 140 -3.42 9.73 9.44
N ASP A 141 -4.58 10.35 9.24
CA ASP A 141 -4.72 11.81 9.21
C ASP A 141 -4.36 12.43 10.58
N GLU A 142 -4.79 11.81 11.68
CA GLU A 142 -4.43 12.23 13.04
C GLU A 142 -2.91 12.11 13.28
N VAL A 143 -2.29 11.00 12.87
CA VAL A 143 -0.85 10.76 13.00
C VAL A 143 -0.04 11.76 12.18
N ASN A 144 -0.48 12.06 10.96
CA ASN A 144 0.15 13.07 10.11
C ASN A 144 -0.21 14.51 10.49
N ARG A 145 -1.19 14.70 11.39
CA ARG A 145 -1.77 16.01 11.72
C ARG A 145 -2.29 16.75 10.47
N GLY A 146 -2.82 16.01 9.50
CA GLY A 146 -3.22 16.53 8.20
C GLY A 146 -3.70 15.42 7.27
N ASP A 147 -3.99 15.76 6.01
CA ASP A 147 -4.45 14.76 5.04
C ASP A 147 -3.31 13.77 4.71
N SER A 148 -3.54 12.49 5.00
CA SER A 148 -2.63 11.39 4.69
C SER A 148 -2.63 10.99 3.22
N ALA A 149 -3.66 11.35 2.47
CA ALA A 149 -3.71 11.06 1.05
C ALA A 149 -2.83 12.05 0.26
N PRO A 150 -2.15 11.61 -0.81
CA PRO A 150 -1.57 12.53 -1.78
C PRO A 150 -2.69 13.14 -2.65
N ALA A 151 -2.53 14.41 -3.03
CA ALA A 151 -3.54 15.14 -3.82
C ALA A 151 -3.87 14.45 -5.17
N ALA A 152 -2.91 13.73 -5.75
CA ALA A 152 -3.10 13.04 -7.03
C ALA A 152 -3.94 11.75 -6.92
N ASN A 153 -4.10 11.17 -5.72
CA ASN A 153 -4.76 9.87 -5.57
C ASN A 153 -5.27 9.65 -4.13
N GLY A 154 -6.57 9.85 -3.93
CA GLY A 154 -7.24 9.64 -2.64
C GLY A 154 -7.31 8.19 -2.16
N ASN A 155 -6.93 7.23 -3.01
CA ASN A 155 -6.88 5.81 -2.68
C ASN A 155 -5.51 5.35 -2.17
N MET A 156 -4.57 6.29 -1.97
CA MET A 156 -3.29 6.03 -1.31
C MET A 156 -3.24 6.77 0.01
N LEU A 157 -2.56 6.18 0.97
CA LEU A 157 -2.34 6.70 2.29
C LEU A 157 -0.84 6.67 2.58
N PHE A 158 -0.27 7.77 3.05
CA PHE A 158 1.15 7.85 3.44
C PHE A 158 1.32 8.21 4.91
N VAL A 159 2.39 7.73 5.52
CA VAL A 159 3.00 8.41 6.66
C VAL A 159 3.85 9.55 6.10
N LYS A 160 3.57 10.79 6.50
CA LYS A 160 4.24 11.98 5.94
C LYS A 160 5.27 12.55 6.91
N PRO A 161 6.34 13.20 6.41
CA PRO A 161 7.22 13.98 7.26
C PRO A 161 6.54 15.28 7.74
N PRO A 162 6.94 15.84 8.90
CA PRO A 162 7.84 15.22 9.88
C PRO A 162 7.15 14.05 10.58
N VAL A 163 7.94 13.04 10.93
CA VAL A 163 7.44 11.86 11.62
C VAL A 163 7.37 12.14 13.11
N TRP A 164 6.19 11.94 13.70
CA TRP A 164 5.97 12.18 15.13
C TRP A 164 6.00 10.86 15.90
N GLU A 165 6.92 10.72 16.85
CA GLU A 165 7.12 9.49 17.62
C GLU A 165 5.84 9.03 18.34
N ASP A 166 5.08 9.98 18.91
CA ASP A 166 3.79 9.74 19.57
C ASP A 166 2.69 9.25 18.61
N GLY A 167 2.79 9.61 17.33
CA GLY A 167 1.89 9.15 16.29
C GLY A 167 2.20 7.74 15.79
N LEU A 168 3.48 7.39 15.67
CA LEU A 168 3.92 6.09 15.16
C LEU A 168 3.54 4.93 16.08
N GLU A 169 3.62 5.13 17.40
CA GLU A 169 3.21 4.10 18.36
C GLU A 169 1.74 3.71 18.18
N ARG A 170 0.89 4.64 17.75
CA ARG A 170 -0.55 4.42 17.51
C ARG A 170 -0.81 3.65 16.22
N LEU A 171 0.07 3.75 15.24
CA LEU A 171 0.00 2.94 14.01
C LEU A 171 0.37 1.47 14.26
N CYS A 172 0.85 1.15 15.47
CA CYS A 172 1.26 -0.20 15.85
C CYS A 172 2.33 -0.78 14.92
N VAL A 173 3.21 0.06 14.37
CA VAL A 173 4.34 -0.38 13.56
C VAL A 173 5.55 -0.72 14.43
N ASP A 174 6.37 -1.66 13.99
CA ASP A 174 7.64 -2.01 14.63
C ASP A 174 8.80 -1.15 14.12
N TYR A 175 8.76 -0.78 12.84
CA TYR A 175 9.80 -0.01 12.17
C TYR A 175 9.24 1.12 11.32
N VAL A 176 10.06 2.14 11.11
CA VAL A 176 9.80 3.24 10.17
C VAL A 176 10.92 3.28 9.15
N LEU A 177 10.57 3.35 7.88
CA LEU A 177 11.51 3.52 6.76
C LEU A 177 11.41 4.97 6.29
N SER A 178 12.53 5.68 6.26
CA SER A 178 12.61 7.06 5.77
C SER A 178 13.90 7.27 4.99
N ASP A 179 13.86 8.09 3.93
CA ASP A 179 15.02 8.55 3.18
C ASP A 179 15.58 9.84 3.82
N GLN A 180 14.82 10.44 4.74
CA GLN A 180 15.23 11.56 5.56
C GLN A 180 15.68 11.11 6.95
N PRO A 181 16.74 11.73 7.50
CA PRO A 181 17.12 11.55 8.90
C PRO A 181 16.01 12.06 9.85
N THR A 182 15.82 11.38 10.98
CA THR A 182 14.93 11.79 12.07
C THR A 182 15.66 11.74 13.41
N ASP A 183 15.07 12.31 14.46
CA ASP A 183 15.63 12.26 15.81
C ASP A 183 15.50 10.87 16.48
N MET A 184 14.81 9.93 15.82
CA MET A 184 14.62 8.57 16.34
C MET A 184 15.92 7.75 16.26
N PRO A 185 16.11 6.75 17.15
CA PRO A 185 17.26 5.87 17.08
C PRO A 185 17.21 4.99 15.82
N VAL A 186 18.23 5.15 14.97
CA VAL A 186 18.43 4.32 13.77
C VAL A 186 18.79 2.90 14.20
N ALA A 187 17.99 1.93 13.75
CA ALA A 187 18.26 0.50 13.92
C ALA A 187 19.20 -0.01 12.82
N TYR A 188 18.93 0.38 11.57
CA TYR A 188 19.71 0.00 10.39
C TYR A 188 19.73 1.15 9.38
N GLU A 189 20.79 1.22 8.57
CA GLU A 189 20.89 2.12 7.42
C GLU A 189 21.46 1.32 6.24
N GLU A 190 20.78 1.36 5.10
CA GLU A 190 21.21 0.69 3.87
C GLU A 190 20.77 1.53 2.65
N ASP A 191 21.71 1.80 1.74
CA ASP A 191 21.47 2.53 0.48
C ASP A 191 20.70 3.86 0.62
N GLY A 192 20.97 4.62 1.69
CA GLY A 192 20.32 5.90 1.97
C GLY A 192 18.91 5.78 2.58
N VAL A 193 18.47 4.57 2.92
CA VAL A 193 17.24 4.30 3.66
C VAL A 193 17.58 4.09 5.13
N TYR A 194 17.01 4.93 5.99
CA TYR A 194 17.08 4.78 7.44
C TYR A 194 15.91 3.94 7.94
N VAL A 195 16.22 2.94 8.75
CA VAL A 195 15.24 2.12 9.46
C VAL A 195 15.28 2.49 10.93
N TYR A 196 14.21 3.13 11.43
CA TYR A 196 14.05 3.48 12.83
C TYR A 196 13.22 2.43 13.53
N LYS A 197 13.59 2.07 14.75
CA LYS A 197 12.78 1.17 15.56
C LYS A 197 11.75 1.97 16.35
N VAL A 198 10.48 1.61 16.20
CA VAL A 198 9.37 2.25 16.92
C VAL A 198 9.11 1.45 18.20
N GLY A 199 9.81 1.82 19.27
CA GLY A 199 9.65 1.22 20.59
C GLY A 199 10.01 -0.27 20.70
N THR A 200 9.72 -0.88 21.85
CA THR A 200 9.92 -2.33 22.07
C THR A 200 8.86 -3.11 21.32
N GLY A 201 9.20 -3.49 20.08
CA GLY A 201 8.34 -4.12 19.08
C GLY A 201 7.48 -5.29 19.54
N ASN A 202 6.54 -5.64 18.67
CA ASN A 202 5.68 -6.83 18.74
C ASN A 202 5.17 -7.16 20.13
N ASN A 203 4.31 -6.31 20.67
CA ASN A 203 3.26 -6.81 21.54
C ASN A 203 2.01 -6.02 21.22
N TYR A 204 1.28 -6.50 20.22
CA TYR A 204 -0.14 -6.22 20.23
C TYR A 204 -0.68 -6.86 21.51
N PRO A 205 -1.64 -6.24 22.19
CA PRO A 205 -2.36 -6.92 23.25
C PRO A 205 -3.09 -8.16 22.70
N VAL A 206 -3.12 -8.45 21.40
CA VAL A 206 -3.93 -9.55 20.86
C VAL A 206 -3.34 -10.93 21.20
N VAL A 207 -3.93 -11.62 22.17
CA VAL A 207 -3.64 -13.01 22.54
C VAL A 207 -4.23 -14.00 21.52
N LYS A 208 -5.42 -13.67 20.99
CA LYS A 208 -6.13 -14.53 20.04
C LYS A 208 -7.01 -13.69 19.13
N ALA A 209 -6.99 -13.97 17.83
CA ALA A 209 -7.90 -13.36 16.87
C ALA A 209 -8.55 -14.44 16.00
N THR A 210 -9.86 -14.31 15.82
CA THR A 210 -10.67 -15.09 14.87
C THR A 210 -11.55 -14.12 14.08
N ALA A 211 -12.35 -14.62 13.14
CA ALA A 211 -13.26 -13.78 12.36
C ALA A 211 -14.30 -13.03 13.22
N THR A 212 -14.64 -13.54 14.40
CA THR A 212 -15.71 -13.00 15.26
C THR A 212 -15.29 -12.71 16.69
N THR A 213 -14.10 -13.12 17.08
CA THR A 213 -13.63 -13.03 18.46
C THR A 213 -12.21 -12.53 18.49
N LEU A 214 -11.93 -11.61 19.39
CA LEU A 214 -10.63 -11.03 19.65
C LEU A 214 -10.38 -11.09 21.16
N VAL A 215 -9.28 -11.67 21.59
CA VAL A 215 -8.86 -11.72 22.98
C VAL A 215 -7.62 -10.85 23.12
N LEU A 216 -7.70 -9.90 24.04
CA LEU A 216 -6.64 -8.98 24.41
C LEU A 216 -6.02 -9.38 25.75
N ASP A 217 -4.71 -9.27 25.86
CA ASP A 217 -3.91 -9.22 27.07
C ASP A 217 -4.14 -7.84 27.67
N GLU A 218 -4.98 -7.78 28.69
CA GLU A 218 -5.40 -6.55 29.38
C GLU A 218 -4.24 -5.90 30.14
N ASP A 219 -3.27 -6.70 30.57
CA ASP A 219 -2.08 -6.22 31.28
C ASP A 219 -1.07 -5.58 30.32
N HIS A 220 -1.28 -5.75 29.01
CA HIS A 220 -0.41 -5.19 28.01
C HIS A 220 -0.59 -3.66 27.93
N PRO A 221 0.49 -2.85 28.00
CA PRO A 221 0.40 -1.37 28.00
C PRO A 221 -0.30 -0.78 26.77
N LYS A 222 -0.36 -1.51 25.65
CA LYS A 222 -1.06 -1.11 24.43
C LYS A 222 -2.52 -1.58 24.35
N ALA A 223 -3.05 -2.30 25.35
CA ALA A 223 -4.44 -2.78 25.41
C ALA A 223 -5.44 -1.63 25.30
N ILE A 224 -5.27 -0.59 26.12
CA ILE A 224 -6.15 0.58 26.15
C ILE A 224 -6.20 1.28 24.79
N VAL A 225 -5.03 1.44 24.17
CA VAL A 225 -4.87 2.06 22.86
C VAL A 225 -5.54 1.19 21.79
N PHE A 226 -5.32 -0.12 21.79
CA PHE A 226 -5.95 -1.03 20.84
C PHE A 226 -7.48 -1.04 20.96
N LYS A 227 -8.03 -0.97 22.19
CA LYS A 227 -9.47 -0.94 22.45
C LYS A 227 -10.16 0.29 21.88
N SER A 228 -9.56 1.46 22.04
CA SER A 228 -10.09 2.70 21.43
C SER A 228 -10.07 2.64 19.90
N TYR A 229 -9.33 1.67 19.35
CA TYR A 229 -9.21 1.40 17.93
C TYR A 229 -10.00 0.20 17.42
N LEU A 230 -10.90 -0.39 18.20
CA LEU A 230 -11.79 -1.41 17.66
C LEU A 230 -12.85 -0.79 16.73
N PRO A 231 -13.06 -1.35 15.52
CA PRO A 231 -14.13 -0.89 14.64
C PRO A 231 -15.51 -0.97 15.31
N PRO A 232 -16.50 -0.17 14.85
CA PRO A 232 -17.87 -0.34 15.29
C PRO A 232 -18.35 -1.78 15.07
N GLY A 233 -19.02 -2.35 16.07
CA GLY A 233 -19.54 -3.72 16.05
C GLY A 233 -18.76 -4.70 16.93
N TRP A 234 -17.57 -4.35 17.41
CA TRP A 234 -16.90 -5.10 18.46
C TRP A 234 -17.48 -4.72 19.83
N THR A 235 -17.95 -5.71 20.60
CA THR A 235 -18.47 -5.52 21.95
C THR A 235 -17.68 -6.36 22.95
N PRO A 236 -17.30 -5.81 24.12
CA PRO A 236 -16.67 -6.59 25.16
C PRO A 236 -17.64 -7.64 25.71
N VAL A 237 -17.18 -8.86 25.89
CA VAL A 237 -17.95 -10.00 26.44
C VAL A 237 -17.32 -10.60 27.70
N GLY A 238 -16.09 -10.22 28.04
CA GLY A 238 -15.36 -10.67 29.23
C GLY A 238 -14.02 -9.92 29.38
N ASP A 239 -13.19 -10.38 30.32
CA ASP A 239 -11.85 -9.82 30.55
C ASP A 239 -10.97 -10.02 29.31
N GLY A 240 -10.69 -8.94 28.57
CA GLY A 240 -9.92 -9.00 27.33
C GLY A 240 -10.67 -9.50 26.11
N GLU A 241 -11.86 -10.11 26.24
CA GLU A 241 -12.55 -10.72 25.12
C GLU A 241 -13.58 -9.77 24.47
N TYR A 242 -13.48 -9.65 23.15
CA TYR A 242 -14.34 -8.86 22.29
C TYR A 242 -14.96 -9.76 21.23
N VAL A 243 -16.27 -9.60 21.01
CA VAL A 243 -16.99 -10.30 19.95
C VAL A 243 -17.48 -9.29 18.92
N TYR A 244 -17.27 -9.61 17.65
CA TYR A 244 -17.79 -8.83 16.54
C TYR A 244 -19.22 -9.24 16.24
N GLU A 245 -20.16 -8.34 16.53
CA GLU A 245 -21.56 -8.45 16.12
C GLU A 245 -21.83 -7.50 14.94
N PRO A 246 -21.89 -8.02 13.70
CA PRO A 246 -22.18 -7.19 12.54
C PRO A 246 -23.66 -6.78 12.54
N ARG A 247 -24.00 -5.71 13.26
CA ARG A 247 -25.37 -5.16 13.32
C ARG A 247 -25.87 -4.73 11.93
N GLY A 248 -24.97 -4.27 11.05
CA GLY A 248 -25.31 -3.85 9.68
C GLY A 248 -25.50 -5.00 8.69
N PHE A 249 -24.78 -6.12 8.86
CA PHE A 249 -24.82 -7.22 7.89
C PHE A 249 -26.18 -7.92 7.85
N ARG A 250 -26.82 -8.10 9.02
CA ARG A 250 -28.15 -8.69 9.12
C ARG A 250 -29.22 -7.86 8.40
N LEU A 251 -29.13 -6.53 8.51
CA LEU A 251 -30.03 -5.63 7.79
C LEU A 251 -29.77 -5.65 6.28
N GLY A 252 -28.50 -5.67 5.85
CA GLY A 252 -28.14 -5.81 4.44
C GLY A 252 -28.65 -7.10 3.81
N LEU A 253 -28.51 -8.24 4.49
CA LEU A 253 -29.07 -9.53 4.07
C LEU A 253 -30.60 -9.51 3.97
N LEU A 254 -31.26 -8.91 4.96
CA LEU A 254 -32.71 -8.74 4.94
C LEU A 254 -33.16 -7.90 3.73
N LEU A 255 -32.50 -6.76 3.48
CA LEU A 255 -32.82 -5.89 2.36
C LEU A 255 -32.54 -6.56 1.00
N ALA A 256 -31.44 -7.31 0.89
CA ALA A 256 -31.14 -8.09 -0.30
C ALA A 256 -32.22 -9.16 -0.55
N PHE A 257 -32.64 -9.87 0.49
CA PHE A 257 -33.72 -10.86 0.41
C PHE A 257 -35.05 -10.21 -0.02
N VAL A 258 -35.44 -9.09 0.59
CA VAL A 258 -36.63 -8.31 0.20
C VAL A 258 -36.53 -7.85 -1.26
N GLY A 259 -35.36 -7.40 -1.70
CA GLY A 259 -35.12 -7.02 -3.09
C GLY A 259 -35.30 -8.18 -4.07
N ILE A 260 -34.73 -9.35 -3.75
CA ILE A 260 -34.87 -10.56 -4.57
C ILE A 260 -36.34 -10.99 -4.66
N VAL A 261 -37.05 -11.06 -3.53
CA VAL A 261 -38.49 -11.41 -3.50
C VAL A 261 -39.32 -10.40 -4.28
N GLY A 262 -39.01 -9.10 -4.17
CA GLY A 262 -39.68 -8.04 -4.92
C GLY A 262 -39.52 -8.20 -6.44
N VAL A 263 -38.29 -8.44 -6.90
CA VAL A 263 -38.01 -8.67 -8.34
C VAL A 263 -38.72 -9.93 -8.85
N PHE A 264 -38.69 -11.01 -8.08
CA PHE A 264 -39.37 -12.26 -8.43
C PHE A 264 -40.89 -12.08 -8.51
N GLY A 265 -41.48 -11.36 -7.56
CA GLY A 265 -42.91 -11.05 -7.53
C GLY A 265 -43.36 -10.21 -8.74
N ILE A 266 -42.56 -9.20 -9.12
CA ILE A 266 -42.80 -8.39 -10.33
C ILE A 266 -42.74 -9.28 -11.59
N SER A 267 -41.72 -10.15 -11.69
CA SER A 267 -41.55 -11.05 -12.84
C SER A 267 -42.72 -12.03 -12.99
N LEU A 268 -43.18 -12.63 -11.89
CA LEU A 268 -44.32 -13.54 -11.89
C LEU A 268 -45.62 -12.83 -12.28
N ARG A 269 -45.85 -11.61 -11.77
CA ARG A 269 -47.01 -10.80 -12.14
C ARG A 269 -47.01 -10.46 -13.63
N HIS A 270 -45.85 -10.11 -14.19
CA HIS A 270 -45.73 -9.83 -15.61
C HIS A 270 -46.06 -11.05 -16.47
N ARG A 271 -45.59 -12.25 -16.09
CA ARG A 271 -45.94 -13.50 -16.78
C ARG A 271 -47.43 -13.82 -16.74
N ALA A 272 -48.07 -13.60 -15.58
CA ALA A 272 -49.51 -13.83 -15.42
C ALA A 272 -50.38 -12.86 -16.25
N GLN A 273 -49.86 -11.67 -16.58
CA GLN A 273 -50.56 -10.72 -17.46
C GLN A 273 -50.42 -11.06 -18.96
N GLN A 274 -49.45 -11.93 -19.31
CA GLN A 274 -49.20 -12.35 -20.69
C GLN A 274 -49.89 -13.68 -21.05
N SER A 275 -50.48 -14.36 -20.06
CA SER A 275 -51.28 -15.60 -20.21
C SER A 275 -52.77 -15.28 -20.20
#